data_AF-A0AA88WQP2-F1
#
_entry.id   AF-A0AA88WQP2-F1
#
_cell.length_a   1.000
_cell.length_b   1.000
_cell.length_c   1.000
_cell.angle_alpha   90.00
_cell.angle_beta   90.00
_cell.angle_gamma   90.00
#
_symmetry.space_group_name_H-M   'P 1'
#
loop_
_entity.id
_entity.type
_entity.pdbx_description
1 polymer ?
#
loop_
_entity_poly.entity_id
_entity_poly.type
_entity_poly.pdbx_seq_one_letter_code
_entity_poly.pdbx_strand_id
1 'polypeptide(L)'
;TARTKQTARKSTGGKAPRKTLATSRITQAARKSAPAIGGVKKPHRYGPGTVALRSTDLNNLLVTGRSEIRKYQKSTDLLIKKLPFQRCVREIAQEFKSELRFQSHAVLALQEATEAYLVGLFEDTNICVIHARRVPIMPKDVQLARRIRGERA
;
A
#
# COMPACT_ATOMS: atom_id res chain seq x y z
N THR A 1 -65.05 4.14 3.12
CA THR A 1 -63.78 3.82 3.81
C THR A 1 -62.74 3.43 2.78
N ALA A 2 -61.49 3.85 3.00
CA ALA A 2 -60.33 3.66 2.13
C ALA A 2 -60.08 2.17 1.79
N ARG A 3 -59.38 1.73 0.73
CA ARG A 3 -58.07 2.18 0.22
C ARG A 3 -57.73 1.37 -1.05
N THR A 4 -57.60 1.99 -2.22
CA THR A 4 -57.00 1.33 -3.40
C THR A 4 -55.50 1.59 -3.39
N LYS A 5 -54.72 0.54 -3.16
CA LYS A 5 -53.25 0.59 -3.10
C LYS A 5 -52.71 -0.06 -4.37
N GLN A 6 -52.41 0.74 -5.38
CA GLN A 6 -51.43 0.42 -6.42
C GLN A 6 -51.08 1.71 -7.16
N THR A 7 -49.81 2.12 -7.10
CA THR A 7 -49.23 2.94 -8.17
C THR A 7 -47.99 2.23 -8.69
N ALA A 8 -48.03 2.01 -10.00
CA ALA A 8 -47.00 1.37 -10.77
C ALA A 8 -45.70 2.21 -10.74
N ARG A 9 -44.57 1.55 -10.51
CA ARG A 9 -43.25 2.10 -10.82
C ARG A 9 -42.85 1.64 -12.23
N LYS A 10 -42.68 2.57 -13.16
CA LYS A 10 -41.85 2.46 -14.37
C LYS A 10 -41.61 3.88 -14.91
N SER A 11 -40.38 4.38 -14.88
CA SER A 11 -39.29 4.20 -15.86
C SER A 11 -39.37 5.19 -17.04
N THR A 12 -38.81 6.39 -16.85
CA THR A 12 -38.20 7.24 -17.89
C THR A 12 -37.32 8.24 -17.12
N GLY A 13 -36.01 8.25 -17.31
CA GLY A 13 -35.43 8.88 -18.50
C GLY A 13 -35.42 10.38 -18.27
N GLY A 14 -34.40 10.89 -17.55
CA GLY A 14 -34.33 12.29 -17.16
C GLY A 14 -34.23 13.24 -18.35
N LYS A 15 -35.03 14.31 -18.31
CA LYS A 15 -34.74 15.65 -18.85
C LYS A 15 -35.81 16.63 -18.39
N ALA A 16 -35.41 17.62 -17.59
CA ALA A 16 -36.26 18.77 -17.26
C ALA A 16 -36.30 19.76 -18.45
N PRO A 17 -37.38 20.54 -18.62
CA PRO A 17 -37.58 21.37 -19.81
C PRO A 17 -36.56 22.51 -19.87
N ARG A 18 -35.99 22.71 -21.06
CA ARG A 18 -34.94 23.69 -21.36
C ARG A 18 -35.52 25.12 -21.32
N LYS A 19 -35.19 25.89 -20.27
CA LYS A 19 -35.31 27.36 -20.32
C LYS A 19 -34.11 27.93 -21.08
N THR A 20 -34.40 28.78 -22.04
CA THR A 20 -33.44 29.43 -22.93
C THR A 20 -33.02 30.80 -22.39
N LEU A 21 -31.74 31.12 -22.66
CA LEU A 21 -31.09 32.42 -22.77
C LEU A 21 -30.15 32.86 -21.62
N ALA A 22 -28.87 32.87 -22.02
CA ALA A 22 -27.75 33.71 -21.62
C ALA A 22 -27.24 33.63 -20.17
N THR A 23 -26.06 33.03 -19.97
CA THR A 23 -24.78 33.79 -19.83
C THR A 23 -23.61 32.83 -19.53
N SER A 24 -22.54 32.97 -20.33
CA SER A 24 -21.12 32.62 -20.14
C SER A 24 -20.66 31.29 -19.49
N ARG A 25 -19.90 30.53 -20.29
CA ARG A 25 -18.64 29.82 -19.97
C ARG A 25 -18.40 29.45 -18.49
N ILE A 26 -18.53 28.16 -18.20
CA ILE A 26 -17.47 27.27 -17.69
C ILE A 26 -18.11 25.88 -17.62
N THR A 27 -17.56 24.92 -18.37
CA THR A 27 -17.88 23.50 -18.28
C THR A 27 -17.38 22.94 -16.95
N GLN A 28 -18.08 23.26 -15.86
CA GLN A 28 -17.94 22.54 -14.61
C GLN A 28 -18.92 21.37 -14.63
N ALA A 29 -18.36 20.16 -14.76
CA ALA A 29 -19.07 18.93 -14.53
C ALA A 29 -19.84 19.03 -13.21
N ALA A 30 -21.17 18.92 -13.28
CA ALA A 30 -22.06 18.98 -12.13
C ALA A 30 -21.83 17.76 -11.22
N ARG A 31 -20.78 17.80 -10.40
CA ARG A 31 -20.66 16.94 -9.23
C ARG A 31 -21.68 17.46 -8.22
N LYS A 32 -22.56 16.57 -7.75
CA LYS A 32 -23.56 16.86 -6.70
C LYS A 32 -22.87 17.44 -5.46
N SER A 33 -22.76 18.75 -5.37
CA SER A 33 -22.33 19.49 -4.18
C SER A 33 -23.53 19.71 -3.24
N ALA A 34 -23.22 19.80 -1.94
CA ALA A 34 -24.13 19.71 -0.80
C ALA A 34 -25.23 20.80 -0.74
N PRO A 35 -26.33 20.59 0.01
CA PRO A 35 -27.36 21.61 0.21
C PRO A 35 -26.82 22.83 0.99
N ALA A 36 -27.33 24.01 0.63
CA ALA A 36 -26.85 25.34 1.03
C ALA A 36 -27.21 25.79 2.48
N ILE A 37 -27.51 24.86 3.39
CA ILE A 37 -27.80 25.20 4.80
C ILE A 37 -27.03 24.25 5.70
N GLY A 38 -25.97 24.79 6.32
CA GLY A 38 -25.46 24.37 7.63
C GLY A 38 -24.85 22.97 7.79
N GLY A 39 -24.59 22.21 6.71
CA GLY A 39 -24.03 20.87 6.82
C GLY A 39 -22.91 20.62 5.85
N VAL A 40 -21.65 20.75 6.29
CA VAL A 40 -20.53 20.09 5.59
C VAL A 40 -20.87 18.61 5.56
N LYS A 41 -21.08 18.04 4.36
CA LYS A 41 -21.18 16.59 4.19
C LYS A 41 -19.89 16.02 4.76
N LYS A 42 -19.95 15.42 5.96
CA LYS A 42 -18.80 14.75 6.55
C LYS A 42 -18.25 13.82 5.46
N PRO A 43 -16.95 13.89 5.10
CA PRO A 43 -16.38 12.92 4.18
C PRO A 43 -16.77 11.55 4.72
N HIS A 44 -17.27 10.69 3.83
CA HIS A 44 -17.81 9.39 4.23
C HIS A 44 -16.71 8.60 4.93
N ARG A 45 -16.67 8.70 6.24
CA ARG A 45 -15.81 7.93 7.12
C ARG A 45 -16.67 6.76 7.55
N TYR A 46 -16.39 5.63 6.97
CA TYR A 46 -16.94 4.36 7.40
C TYR A 46 -16.75 4.22 8.92
N GLY A 47 -17.78 3.72 9.61
CA GLY A 47 -17.68 3.40 11.03
C GLY A 47 -16.54 2.42 11.28
N PRO A 48 -15.93 2.41 12.47
CA PRO A 48 -15.06 1.30 12.87
C PRO A 48 -15.88 0.00 12.71
N GLY A 49 -15.41 -0.92 11.88
CA GLY A 49 -16.19 -2.12 11.52
C GLY A 49 -16.88 -2.09 10.15
N THR A 50 -17.14 -0.92 9.54
CA THR A 50 -17.94 -0.84 8.28
C THR A 50 -17.10 -0.81 7.01
N VAL A 51 -15.92 -0.14 7.01
CA VAL A 51 -14.87 -0.54 6.03
C VAL A 51 -14.60 -1.98 6.30
N ALA A 52 -14.56 -2.33 7.58
CA ALA A 52 -14.36 -3.68 8.02
C ALA A 52 -15.54 -4.59 7.79
N LEU A 53 -16.40 -4.46 6.80
CA LEU A 53 -17.12 -5.64 6.27
C LEU A 53 -16.84 -5.85 4.78
N ARG A 54 -16.22 -4.85 4.15
CA ARG A 54 -15.32 -5.00 3.00
C ARG A 54 -13.84 -5.17 3.43
N SER A 55 -13.57 -5.13 4.74
CA SER A 55 -12.26 -5.11 5.41
C SER A 55 -12.23 -5.80 6.78
N THR A 56 -13.29 -6.55 7.18
CA THR A 56 -13.28 -7.41 8.41
C THR A 56 -12.62 -8.71 8.13
N ASP A 57 -12.42 -9.05 6.88
CA ASP A 57 -11.48 -10.11 6.67
C ASP A 57 -10.14 -9.59 7.22
N LEU A 58 -9.50 -10.39 8.05
CA LEU A 58 -8.04 -10.42 8.19
C LEU A 58 -7.34 -10.25 6.82
N ASN A 59 -8.05 -10.54 5.73
CA ASN A 59 -7.72 -10.16 4.37
C ASN A 59 -7.38 -8.69 4.19
N ASN A 60 -7.86 -7.64 4.89
CA ASN A 60 -7.49 -6.26 4.49
C ASN A 60 -6.13 -5.73 4.94
N LEU A 61 -5.60 -6.17 6.10
CA LEU A 61 -4.18 -5.98 6.43
C LEU A 61 -3.32 -6.89 5.54
N LEU A 62 -3.84 -8.09 5.27
CA LEU A 62 -3.29 -9.01 4.28
C LEU A 62 -3.58 -8.59 2.83
N VAL A 63 -4.35 -7.56 2.45
CA VAL A 63 -4.75 -7.32 1.03
C VAL A 63 -3.91 -6.20 0.47
N THR A 64 -3.63 -5.16 1.26
CA THR A 64 -2.52 -4.25 0.94
C THR A 64 -1.21 -5.01 1.03
N GLY A 65 -0.99 -5.76 2.11
CA GLY A 65 0.17 -6.64 2.26
C GLY A 65 0.30 -7.67 1.13
N ARG A 66 -0.75 -8.41 0.79
CA ARG A 66 -0.71 -9.43 -0.29
C ARG A 66 -0.65 -8.82 -1.68
N SER A 67 -1.24 -7.64 -1.91
CA SER A 67 -1.11 -6.96 -3.20
C SER A 67 0.31 -6.41 -3.38
N GLU A 68 0.91 -5.86 -2.33
CA GLU A 68 2.32 -5.45 -2.32
C GLU A 68 3.26 -6.65 -2.46
N ILE A 69 3.04 -7.72 -1.69
CA ILE A 69 3.82 -8.97 -1.80
C ILE A 69 3.75 -9.51 -3.23
N ARG A 70 2.55 -9.62 -3.82
CA ARG A 70 2.40 -10.10 -5.20
C ARG A 70 3.06 -9.17 -6.22
N LYS A 71 2.99 -7.85 -6.00
CA LYS A 71 3.64 -6.86 -6.86
C LYS A 71 5.15 -7.03 -6.81
N TYR A 72 5.74 -7.05 -5.61
CA TYR A 72 7.19 -7.11 -5.42
C TYR A 72 7.78 -8.48 -5.75
N GLN A 73 7.03 -9.58 -5.58
CA GLN A 73 7.45 -10.91 -6.03
C GLN A 73 7.41 -11.08 -7.55
N LYS A 74 6.66 -10.24 -8.28
CA LYS A 74 6.60 -10.28 -9.75
C LYS A 74 7.71 -9.44 -10.40
N SER A 75 8.14 -8.36 -9.73
CA SER A 75 9.21 -7.47 -10.20
C SER A 75 10.57 -7.94 -9.70
N THR A 76 11.62 -7.55 -10.42
CA THR A 76 13.02 -7.70 -9.98
C THR A 76 13.68 -6.33 -9.76
N ASP A 77 12.88 -5.30 -9.49
CA ASP A 77 13.37 -3.95 -9.27
C ASP A 77 14.02 -3.83 -7.88
N LEU A 78 15.14 -3.12 -7.81
CA LEU A 78 15.78 -2.80 -6.54
C LEU A 78 14.89 -1.89 -5.69
N LEU A 79 14.65 -2.29 -4.45
CA LEU A 79 13.73 -1.61 -3.53
C LEU A 79 14.41 -0.53 -2.70
N ILE A 80 15.72 -0.66 -2.47
CA ILE A 80 16.49 0.34 -1.74
C ILE A 80 16.87 1.48 -2.70
N LYS A 81 16.67 2.72 -2.26
CA LYS A 81 17.07 3.88 -3.05
C LYS A 81 18.59 3.88 -3.26
N LYS A 82 19.03 4.04 -4.51
CA LYS A 82 20.44 3.94 -4.93
C LYS A 82 21.38 4.91 -4.20
N LEU A 83 21.00 6.19 -4.08
CA LEU A 83 21.85 7.22 -3.47
C LEU A 83 22.15 6.98 -1.97
N PRO A 84 21.16 6.73 -1.08
CA PRO A 84 21.46 6.43 0.31
C PRO A 84 22.22 5.11 0.48
N PHE A 85 21.93 4.08 -0.32
CA PHE A 85 22.72 2.84 -0.30
C PHE A 85 24.19 3.10 -0.66
N GLN A 86 24.44 3.87 -1.72
CA GLN A 86 25.80 4.26 -2.11
C GLN A 86 26.53 5.04 -1.01
N ARG A 87 25.83 5.94 -0.28
CA ARG A 87 26.43 6.68 0.85
C ARG A 87 26.84 5.73 1.97
N CYS A 88 25.95 4.80 2.34
CA CYS A 88 26.22 3.78 3.35
C CYS A 88 27.41 2.88 2.98
N VAL A 89 27.50 2.41 1.72
CA VAL A 89 28.65 1.63 1.25
C VAL A 89 29.96 2.40 1.40
N ARG A 90 29.98 3.69 1.07
CA ARG A 90 31.17 4.53 1.17
C ARG A 90 31.55 4.83 2.62
N GLU A 91 30.57 5.04 3.49
CA GLU A 91 30.75 5.22 4.92
C GLU A 91 31.43 4.00 5.55
N ILE A 92 30.89 2.80 5.31
CA ILE A 92 31.48 1.54 5.80
C ILE A 92 32.88 1.32 5.24
N ALA A 93 33.08 1.53 3.93
CA ALA A 93 34.37 1.30 3.30
C ALA A 93 35.48 2.23 3.81
N GLN A 94 35.10 3.45 4.19
CA GLN A 94 36.03 4.44 4.74
C GLN A 94 36.62 3.99 6.08
N GLU A 95 35.92 3.16 6.86
CA GLU A 95 36.45 2.59 8.11
C GLU A 95 37.60 1.61 7.87
N PHE A 96 37.66 0.98 6.69
CA PHE A 96 38.70 0.01 6.35
C PHE A 96 39.87 0.64 5.59
N LYS A 97 39.57 1.53 4.63
CA LYS A 97 40.60 2.21 3.82
C LYS A 97 40.10 3.55 3.31
N SER A 98 40.86 4.60 3.58
CA SER A 98 40.58 5.94 3.06
C SER A 98 40.80 6.04 1.55
N GLU A 99 40.03 6.92 0.91
CA GLU A 99 40.21 7.32 -0.50
C GLU A 99 39.89 6.23 -1.54
N LEU A 100 38.98 5.31 -1.22
CA LEU A 100 38.51 4.30 -2.17
C LEU A 100 37.60 4.90 -3.25
N ARG A 101 37.92 4.59 -4.51
CA ARG A 101 37.06 4.86 -5.68
C ARG A 101 36.25 3.61 -6.00
N PHE A 102 34.94 3.79 -6.15
CA PHE A 102 34.01 2.73 -6.51
C PHE A 102 33.60 2.84 -7.98
N GLN A 103 33.65 1.72 -8.70
CA GLN A 103 32.98 1.58 -9.98
C GLN A 103 31.46 1.60 -9.78
N SER A 104 30.71 2.12 -10.75
CA SER A 104 29.24 2.14 -10.70
C SER A 104 28.65 0.73 -10.59
N HIS A 105 29.15 -0.22 -11.36
CA HIS A 105 28.71 -1.62 -11.33
C HIS A 105 29.05 -2.33 -10.02
N ALA A 106 30.15 -1.97 -9.34
CA ALA A 106 30.49 -2.55 -8.04
C ALA A 106 29.45 -2.19 -6.97
N VAL A 107 28.99 -0.94 -6.95
CA VAL A 107 27.93 -0.52 -6.01
C VAL A 107 26.61 -1.21 -6.33
N LEU A 108 26.29 -1.41 -7.62
CA LEU A 108 25.10 -2.16 -8.02
C LEU A 108 25.16 -3.63 -7.60
N ALA A 109 26.30 -4.30 -7.80
CA ALA A 109 26.49 -5.68 -7.38
C ALA A 109 26.36 -5.85 -5.85
N LEU A 110 26.91 -4.91 -5.07
CA LEU A 110 26.72 -4.89 -3.62
C LEU A 110 25.25 -4.72 -3.25
N GLN A 111 24.51 -3.87 -3.98
CA GLN A 111 23.09 -3.66 -3.72
C GLN A 111 22.27 -4.91 -4.03
N GLU A 112 22.50 -5.54 -5.18
CA GLU A 112 21.82 -6.78 -5.58
C GLU A 112 22.07 -7.90 -4.56
N ALA A 113 23.32 -8.10 -4.16
CA ALA A 113 23.69 -9.11 -3.16
C ALA A 113 23.03 -8.83 -1.79
N THR A 114 23.00 -7.57 -1.37
CA THR A 114 22.41 -7.17 -0.08
C THR A 114 20.90 -7.36 -0.07
N GLU A 115 20.20 -6.92 -1.13
CA GLU A 115 18.75 -7.09 -1.23
C GLU A 115 18.37 -8.58 -1.33
N ALA A 116 19.09 -9.37 -2.13
CA ALA A 116 18.87 -10.81 -2.22
C ALA A 116 19.05 -11.51 -0.85
N TYR A 117 20.10 -11.15 -0.11
CA TYR A 117 20.33 -11.68 1.24
C TYR A 117 19.18 -11.32 2.20
N LEU A 118 18.74 -10.06 2.20
CA LEU A 118 17.66 -9.60 3.07
C LEU A 118 16.33 -10.28 2.73
N VAL A 119 16.01 -10.47 1.45
CA VAL A 119 14.81 -11.20 1.01
C VAL A 119 14.83 -12.63 1.55
N GLY A 120 15.93 -13.36 1.33
CA GLY A 120 16.06 -14.73 1.85
C GLY A 120 15.97 -14.78 3.38
N LEU A 121 16.58 -13.82 4.08
CA LEU A 121 16.48 -13.76 5.55
C LEU A 121 15.04 -13.51 6.01
N PHE A 122 14.27 -12.68 5.31
CA PHE A 122 12.86 -12.44 5.64
C PHE A 122 11.97 -13.65 5.33
N GLU A 123 12.29 -14.46 4.32
CA GLU A 123 11.60 -15.72 4.05
C GLU A 123 11.75 -16.70 5.22
N ASP A 124 12.97 -16.91 5.70
CA ASP A 124 13.24 -17.78 6.86
C ASP A 124 12.62 -17.24 8.15
N THR A 125 12.70 -15.92 8.33
CA THR A 125 12.07 -15.24 9.47
C THR A 125 10.56 -15.45 9.44
N ASN A 126 9.93 -15.39 8.26
CA ASN A 126 8.51 -15.62 8.10
C ASN A 126 8.13 -17.08 8.44
N ILE A 127 8.96 -18.06 8.09
CA ILE A 127 8.76 -19.47 8.49
C ILE A 127 8.81 -19.59 10.02
N CYS A 128 9.77 -18.92 10.69
CA CYS A 128 9.86 -18.90 12.15
C CYS A 128 8.62 -18.30 12.82
N VAL A 129 8.05 -17.24 12.23
CA VAL A 129 6.84 -16.57 12.71
C VAL A 129 5.61 -17.50 12.58
N ILE A 130 5.47 -18.18 11.45
CA ILE A 130 4.40 -19.15 11.19
C ILE A 130 4.52 -20.33 12.16
N HIS A 131 5.73 -20.83 12.40
CA HIS A 131 5.99 -21.89 13.38
C HIS A 131 5.53 -21.48 14.79
N ALA A 132 5.72 -20.22 15.16
CA ALA A 132 5.26 -19.64 16.43
C ALA A 132 3.78 -19.21 16.44
N ARG A 133 2.98 -19.58 15.42
CA ARG A 133 1.55 -19.24 15.27
C ARG A 133 1.26 -17.73 15.35
N ARG A 134 2.19 -16.91 14.86
CA ARG A 134 2.04 -15.45 14.77
C ARG A 134 1.98 -15.02 13.31
N VAL A 135 1.58 -13.78 13.10
CA VAL A 135 1.62 -13.08 11.80
C VAL A 135 2.67 -11.96 11.78
N PRO A 136 2.85 -11.13 12.83
CA PRO A 136 3.87 -10.09 12.79
C PRO A 136 5.28 -10.65 13.06
N ILE A 137 6.23 -10.24 12.22
CA ILE A 137 7.67 -10.49 12.41
C ILE A 137 8.17 -9.70 13.62
N MET A 138 8.99 -10.34 14.45
CA MET A 138 9.65 -9.74 15.62
C MET A 138 11.18 -9.91 15.54
N PRO A 139 11.96 -9.08 16.26
CA PRO A 139 13.42 -9.21 16.27
C PRO A 139 13.92 -10.60 16.69
N LYS A 140 13.21 -11.27 17.61
CA LYS A 140 13.54 -12.64 18.05
C LYS A 140 13.44 -13.68 16.92
N ASP A 141 12.61 -13.43 15.92
CA ASP A 141 12.42 -14.33 14.78
C ASP A 141 13.60 -14.23 13.80
N VAL A 142 14.05 -12.99 13.53
CA VAL A 142 15.26 -12.74 12.72
C VAL A 142 16.49 -13.33 13.41
N GLN A 143 16.57 -13.13 14.73
CA GLN A 143 17.63 -13.67 15.57
C GLN A 143 17.69 -15.20 15.56
N LEU A 144 16.54 -15.86 15.54
CA LEU A 144 16.43 -17.31 15.43
C LEU A 144 16.85 -17.78 14.04
N ALA A 145 16.35 -17.14 12.98
CA ALA A 145 16.71 -17.46 11.59
C ALA A 145 18.23 -17.38 11.37
N ARG A 146 18.86 -16.27 11.78
CA ARG A 146 20.32 -16.09 11.69
C ARG A 146 21.11 -17.12 12.49
N ARG A 147 20.57 -17.55 13.65
CA ARG A 147 21.20 -18.58 14.48
C ARG A 147 21.18 -19.94 13.79
N ILE A 148 20.05 -20.31 13.17
CA ILE A 148 19.93 -21.58 12.44
C ILE A 148 20.81 -21.58 11.18
N ARG A 149 20.95 -20.43 10.50
CA ARG A 149 21.85 -20.27 9.35
C ARG A 149 23.34 -20.36 9.69
N GLY A 150 23.73 -20.26 10.97
CA GLY A 150 25.13 -20.22 11.37
C GLY A 150 25.82 -18.86 11.17
N GLU A 151 25.06 -17.78 10.96
CA GLU A 151 25.56 -16.40 10.75
C GLU A 151 25.78 -15.64 12.07
N ARG A 152 25.48 -16.27 13.19
CA ARG A 152 25.77 -15.78 14.54
C ARG A 152 26.94 -16.59 15.10
N ALA A 153 28.13 -16.00 15.05
CA ALA A 153 29.18 -16.27 16.04
C ALA A 153 28.84 -15.51 17.34
#